data_AF-A0AAW4YQA8-F1
#
_entry.id   AF-A0AAW4YQA8-F1
#
_cell.length_a   1.000
_cell.length_b   1.000
_cell.length_c   1.000
_cell.angle_alpha   90.00
_cell.angle_beta   90.00
_cell.angle_gamma   90.00
#
_symmetry.space_group_name_H-M   'P 1'
#
loop_
_entity.id
_entity.type
_entity.pdbx_description
1 polymer ?
#
loop_
_entity_poly.entity_id
_entity_poly.type
_entity_poly.pdbx_seq_one_letter_code
_entity_poly.pdbx_strand_id
1 'polypeptide(L)'
;MPERPITIARRALALDELLTLAETHERAEVNRYRRLAFSFLPFDTSVSRLMASLGIQCEMRVEELRRLSRQLGLPDDAIKQAAQVMSPPLFIDTPLQAHETLAQAVIDAEHSLHFHRHLREASTVTALYPAQTAIIKQKQAEHVVLEGFVTSRSEPRQMEQRA
;
A
#
# COMPACT_ATOMS: atom_id res chain seq x y z
N MET A 1 32.79 7.56 33.89
CA MET A 1 31.40 7.12 33.67
C MET A 1 31.39 6.27 32.41
N PRO A 2 31.10 4.96 32.47
CA PRO A 2 31.00 4.17 31.25
C PRO A 2 29.60 4.30 30.67
N GLU A 3 29.51 4.78 29.43
CA GLU A 3 28.28 4.82 28.65
C GLU A 3 27.83 3.38 28.34
N ARG A 4 26.62 3.01 28.79
CA ARG A 4 26.01 1.73 28.44
C ARG A 4 25.55 1.81 26.98
N PRO A 5 25.94 0.87 26.10
CA PRO A 5 25.37 0.80 24.77
C PRO A 5 23.86 0.53 24.90
N ILE A 6 23.06 1.41 24.30
CA ILE A 6 21.62 1.21 24.17
C ILE A 6 21.43 0.04 23.21
N THR A 7 21.36 -1.17 23.75
CA THR A 7 20.89 -2.33 23.00
C THR A 7 19.41 -2.11 22.75
N ILE A 8 19.06 -1.57 21.59
CA ILE A 8 17.67 -1.53 21.13
C ILE A 8 17.28 -3.00 20.90
N ALA A 9 16.71 -3.61 21.93
CA ALA A 9 16.14 -4.95 21.83
C ALA A 9 15.00 -4.87 20.81
N ARG A 10 15.27 -5.32 19.57
CA ARG A 10 14.23 -5.54 18.56
C ARG A 10 13.30 -6.61 19.12
N ARG A 11 12.14 -6.20 19.60
CA ARG A 11 11.07 -7.11 20.00
C ARG A 11 10.59 -7.79 18.72
N ALA A 12 10.88 -9.08 18.57
CA ALA A 12 10.26 -9.88 17.54
C ALA A 12 8.75 -9.87 17.79
N LEU A 13 7.98 -9.44 16.80
CA LEU A 13 6.51 -9.44 16.88
C LEU A 13 6.03 -10.89 16.87
N ALA A 14 4.97 -11.17 17.63
CA ALA A 14 4.32 -12.46 17.60
C ALA A 14 3.63 -12.68 16.23
N LEU A 15 3.38 -13.94 15.89
CA LEU A 15 2.87 -14.35 14.57
C LEU A 15 1.52 -13.69 14.23
N ASP A 16 0.63 -13.63 15.21
CA ASP A 16 -0.67 -12.97 15.17
C ASP A 16 -0.54 -11.45 15.01
N GLU A 17 0.37 -10.81 15.74
CA GLU A 17 0.65 -9.38 15.62
C GLU A 17 1.15 -9.02 14.21
N LEU A 18 2.06 -9.83 13.64
CA LEU A 18 2.59 -9.62 12.28
C LEU A 18 1.50 -9.69 11.22
N LEU A 19 0.66 -10.71 11.27
CA LEU A 19 -0.43 -10.89 10.30
C LEU A 19 -1.51 -9.82 10.47
N THR A 20 -1.83 -9.45 11.71
CA THR A 20 -2.79 -8.37 12.01
C THR A 20 -2.30 -7.02 11.48
N LEU A 21 -1.01 -6.72 11.66
CA LEU A 21 -0.39 -5.49 11.14
C LEU A 21 -0.41 -5.47 9.61
N ALA A 22 -0.02 -6.58 8.96
CA ALA A 22 -0.07 -6.69 7.50
C ALA A 22 -1.49 -6.49 6.95
N GLU A 23 -2.48 -7.17 7.54
CA GLU A 23 -3.87 -7.07 7.07
C GLU A 23 -4.45 -5.68 7.29
N THR A 24 -4.18 -5.07 8.46
CA THR A 24 -4.64 -3.71 8.77
C THR A 24 -4.06 -2.71 7.80
N HIS A 25 -2.77 -2.83 7.47
CA HIS A 25 -2.12 -1.98 6.48
C HIS A 25 -2.75 -2.14 5.09
N GLU A 26 -2.89 -3.38 4.59
CA GLU A 26 -3.47 -3.63 3.27
C GLU A 26 -4.92 -3.14 3.17
N ARG A 27 -5.71 -3.27 4.23
CA ARG A 27 -7.08 -2.74 4.27
C ARG A 27 -7.13 -1.21 4.25
N ALA A 28 -6.20 -0.54 4.92
CA ALA A 28 -6.08 0.92 4.80
C ALA A 28 -5.75 1.33 3.36
N GLU A 29 -4.94 0.54 2.66
CA GLU A 29 -4.59 0.74 1.26
C GLU A 29 -5.77 0.52 0.31
N VAL A 30 -6.59 -0.51 0.54
CA VAL A 30 -7.86 -0.71 -0.19
C VAL A 30 -8.70 0.56 -0.13
N ASN A 31 -8.87 1.13 1.08
CA ASN A 31 -9.65 2.34 1.27
C ASN A 31 -9.01 3.56 0.57
N ARG A 32 -7.68 3.69 0.63
CA ARG A 32 -6.93 4.75 -0.05
C ARG A 32 -7.13 4.69 -1.56
N TYR A 33 -6.89 3.54 -2.18
CA TYR A 33 -7.02 3.37 -3.62
C TYR A 33 -8.46 3.49 -4.10
N ARG A 34 -9.45 3.00 -3.35
CA ARG A 34 -10.87 3.23 -3.67
C ARG A 34 -11.22 4.71 -3.64
N ARG A 35 -10.77 5.46 -2.63
CA ARG A 35 -10.97 6.93 -2.59
C ARG A 35 -10.33 7.61 -3.79
N LEU A 36 -9.08 7.29 -4.11
CA LEU A 36 -8.40 7.84 -5.27
C LEU A 36 -9.15 7.51 -6.57
N ALA A 37 -9.63 6.27 -6.73
CA ALA A 37 -10.44 5.88 -7.88
C ALA A 37 -11.68 6.75 -8.04
N PHE A 38 -12.39 7.04 -6.95
CA PHE A 38 -13.56 7.93 -6.96
C PHE A 38 -13.17 9.40 -7.21
N SER A 39 -12.12 9.90 -6.57
CA SER A 39 -11.62 11.27 -6.74
C SER A 39 -11.25 11.59 -8.18
N PHE A 40 -10.68 10.63 -8.90
CA PHE A 40 -10.30 10.77 -10.31
C PHE A 40 -11.42 10.46 -11.31
N LEU A 41 -12.55 9.89 -10.88
CA LEU A 41 -13.64 9.50 -11.78
C LEU A 41 -14.14 10.63 -12.70
N PRO A 42 -14.36 11.88 -12.22
CA PRO A 42 -14.80 12.98 -13.09
C PRO A 42 -13.67 13.62 -13.90
N PHE A 43 -12.41 13.41 -13.51
CA PHE A 43 -11.26 14.09 -14.11
C PHE A 43 -10.55 13.22 -15.15
N ASP A 44 -10.24 11.98 -14.79
CA ASP A 44 -9.52 11.04 -15.64
C ASP A 44 -9.86 9.58 -15.33
N THR A 45 -10.67 9.00 -16.21
CA THR A 45 -11.10 7.60 -16.11
C THR A 45 -9.96 6.58 -16.20
N SER A 46 -8.83 6.92 -16.85
CA SER A 46 -7.67 6.04 -16.91
C SER A 46 -6.98 5.92 -15.55
N VAL A 47 -6.83 7.05 -14.84
CA VAL A 47 -6.31 7.07 -13.46
C VAL A 47 -7.27 6.36 -12.53
N SER A 48 -8.57 6.66 -12.66
CA SER A 48 -9.60 6.01 -11.84
C SER A 48 -9.53 4.48 -11.96
N ARG A 49 -9.42 3.94 -13.19
CA ARG A 49 -9.27 2.50 -13.43
C ARG A 49 -7.96 1.93 -12.86
N LEU A 50 -6.85 2.66 -12.99
CA LEU A 50 -5.57 2.23 -12.40
C LEU A 50 -5.71 2.10 -10.88
N MET A 51 -6.24 3.13 -10.21
CA MET A 51 -6.44 3.13 -8.75
C MET A 51 -7.39 2.01 -8.32
N ALA A 52 -8.50 1.81 -9.03
CA ALA A 52 -9.41 0.70 -8.76
C ALA A 52 -8.71 -0.66 -8.87
N SER A 53 -7.87 -0.85 -9.90
CA SER A 53 -7.11 -2.08 -10.11
C SER A 53 -6.11 -2.33 -8.98
N LEU A 54 -5.40 -1.30 -8.52
CA LEU A 54 -4.50 -1.39 -7.36
C LEU A 54 -5.28 -1.71 -6.07
N GLY A 55 -6.46 -1.12 -5.88
CA GLY A 55 -7.36 -1.46 -4.78
C GLY A 55 -7.73 -2.95 -4.76
N ILE A 56 -8.06 -3.52 -5.92
CA ILE A 56 -8.35 -4.97 -6.05
C ILE A 56 -7.11 -5.81 -5.69
N GLN A 57 -5.90 -5.40 -6.10
CA GLN A 57 -4.67 -6.11 -5.70
C GLN A 57 -4.47 -6.09 -4.18
N CYS A 58 -4.81 -4.98 -3.50
CA CYS A 58 -4.80 -4.91 -2.03
C CYS A 58 -5.81 -5.89 -1.41
N GLU A 59 -7.02 -6.01 -1.97
CA GLU A 59 -8.04 -6.96 -1.49
C GLU A 59 -7.58 -8.41 -1.62
N MET A 60 -6.93 -8.75 -2.74
CA MET A 60 -6.36 -10.08 -2.94
C MET A 60 -5.28 -10.40 -1.88
N ARG A 61 -4.46 -9.42 -1.52
CA ARG A 61 -3.45 -9.58 -0.45
C ARG A 61 -4.08 -9.73 0.93
N VAL A 62 -5.14 -8.98 1.23
CA VAL A 62 -5.92 -9.14 2.48
C VAL A 62 -6.46 -10.57 2.58
N GLU A 63 -7.05 -11.11 1.51
CA GLU A 63 -7.62 -12.46 1.54
C GLU A 63 -6.54 -13.53 1.70
N GLU A 64 -5.37 -13.36 1.06
CA GLU A 64 -4.25 -14.29 1.24
C GLU A 64 -3.70 -14.25 2.68
N LEU A 65 -3.59 -13.06 3.29
CA LEU A 65 -3.18 -12.92 4.69
C LEU A 65 -4.17 -13.61 5.64
N ARG A 66 -5.48 -13.48 5.39
CA ARG A 66 -6.52 -14.18 6.16
C ARG A 66 -6.45 -15.68 5.97
N ARG A 67 -6.24 -16.15 4.74
CA ARG A 67 -6.04 -17.57 4.45
C ARG A 67 -4.86 -18.13 5.22
N LEU A 68 -3.73 -17.42 5.26
CA LEU A 68 -2.56 -17.83 6.04
C LEU A 68 -2.84 -17.85 7.54
N SER A 69 -3.53 -16.83 8.06
CA SER A 69 -3.97 -16.80 9.46
C SER A 69 -4.78 -18.04 9.84
N ARG A 70 -5.78 -18.39 9.01
CA ARG A 70 -6.60 -19.60 9.19
C ARG A 70 -5.79 -20.89 9.12
N GLN A 71 -4.84 -21.00 8.18
CA GLN A 71 -3.97 -22.18 8.05
C GLN A 71 -3.06 -22.38 9.27
N LEU A 72 -2.71 -21.29 9.95
CA LEU A 72 -1.86 -21.30 11.14
C LEU A 72 -2.66 -21.48 12.44
N GLY A 73 -3.98 -21.68 12.33
CA GLY A 73 -4.86 -21.92 13.48
C GLY A 73 -5.03 -20.71 14.39
N LEU A 74 -4.75 -19.50 13.89
CA LEU A 74 -4.97 -18.27 14.63
C LEU A 74 -6.47 -17.98 14.69
N PRO A 75 -6.97 -17.46 15.82
CA PRO A 75 -8.36 -17.02 15.88
C PRO A 75 -8.60 -15.99 14.80
N ASP A 76 -9.73 -16.11 14.12
CA ASP A 76 -10.31 -15.07 13.26
C ASP A 76 -10.86 -13.98 14.20
N ASP A 77 -10.00 -13.48 15.10
CA ASP A 77 -10.36 -12.49 16.09
C ASP A 77 -10.66 -11.26 15.28
N ALA A 78 -11.96 -11.08 15.08
CA ALA A 78 -12.58 -10.11 14.23
C ALA A 78 -11.86 -8.80 14.48
N ILE A 79 -10.96 -8.46 13.55
CA ILE A 79 -10.29 -7.18 13.50
C ILE A 79 -11.45 -6.23 13.41
N LYS A 80 -11.82 -5.65 14.57
CA LYS A 80 -12.92 -4.73 14.69
C LYS A 80 -12.66 -3.76 13.56
N GLN A 81 -13.58 -3.73 12.60
CA GLN A 81 -13.60 -2.70 11.60
C GLN A 81 -13.73 -1.44 12.44
N ALA A 82 -12.60 -0.83 12.80
CA ALA A 82 -12.59 0.57 13.10
C ALA A 82 -13.15 1.13 11.82
N ALA A 83 -14.43 1.50 11.85
CA ALA A 83 -15.08 2.19 10.76
C ALA A 83 -14.19 3.40 10.54
N GLN A 84 -13.27 3.29 9.59
CA GLN A 84 -12.46 4.42 9.20
C GLN A 84 -13.49 5.38 8.68
N VAL A 85 -13.71 6.46 9.43
CA VAL A 85 -14.59 7.54 9.03
C VAL A 85 -14.09 7.95 7.66
N MET A 86 -14.81 7.52 6.64
CA MET A 86 -14.46 7.84 5.27
C MET A 86 -14.80 9.31 5.13
N SER A 87 -13.78 10.16 5.26
CA SER A 87 -13.91 11.53 4.78
C SER A 87 -14.38 11.46 3.33
N PRO A 88 -15.37 12.28 2.93
CA PRO A 88 -15.89 12.27 1.58
C PRO A 88 -14.74 12.44 0.57
N PRO A 89 -14.77 11.71 -0.56
CA PRO A 89 -13.74 11.85 -1.57
C PRO A 89 -13.74 13.30 -2.06
N LEU A 90 -12.60 13.96 -1.92
CA LEU A 90 -12.36 15.25 -2.58
C LEU A 90 -12.14 14.95 -4.06
N PHE A 91 -12.97 15.51 -4.93
CA PHE A 91 -12.81 15.34 -6.37
C PHE A 91 -11.60 16.15 -6.86
N ILE A 92 -10.99 15.64 -7.92
CA ILE A 92 -9.88 16.32 -8.58
C ILE A 92 -10.47 17.28 -9.62
N ASP A 93 -10.23 18.57 -9.44
CA ASP A 93 -10.80 19.60 -10.31
C ASP A 93 -9.74 20.29 -11.20
N THR A 94 -8.45 20.14 -10.86
CA THR A 94 -7.35 20.80 -11.58
C THR A 94 -6.21 19.84 -11.93
N PRO A 95 -5.48 20.07 -13.05
CA PRO A 95 -4.30 19.28 -13.39
C PRO A 95 -3.18 19.33 -12.33
N LEU A 96 -3.04 20.46 -11.62
CA LEU A 96 -2.07 20.58 -10.52
C LEU A 96 -2.42 19.62 -9.37
N GLN A 97 -3.67 19.66 -8.91
CA GLN A 97 -4.17 18.76 -7.87
C GLN A 97 -4.07 17.28 -8.30
N ALA A 98 -4.33 16.99 -9.57
CA ALA A 98 -4.16 15.65 -10.14
C ALA A 98 -2.70 15.18 -10.03
N HIS A 99 -1.75 16.03 -10.41
CA HIS A 99 -0.32 15.73 -10.35
C HIS A 99 0.16 15.54 -8.91
N GLU A 100 -0.19 16.46 -8.00
CA GLU A 100 0.16 16.37 -6.58
C GLU A 100 -0.42 15.11 -5.92
N THR A 101 -1.68 14.80 -6.21
CA THR A 101 -2.35 13.60 -5.68
C THR A 101 -1.67 12.32 -6.18
N LEU A 102 -1.27 12.29 -7.45
CA LEU A 102 -0.54 11.16 -8.01
C LEU A 102 0.88 11.02 -7.45
N ALA A 103 1.60 12.13 -7.28
CA ALA A 103 2.91 12.15 -6.65
C ALA A 103 2.83 11.63 -5.21
N GLN A 104 1.81 12.07 -4.46
CA GLN A 104 1.56 11.55 -3.11
C GLN A 104 1.23 10.06 -3.13
N ALA A 105 0.46 9.58 -4.12
CA ALA A 105 0.13 8.17 -4.23
C ALA A 105 1.38 7.29 -4.50
N VAL A 106 2.37 7.78 -5.24
CA VAL A 106 3.68 7.13 -5.45
C VAL A 106 4.44 7.03 -4.13
N ILE A 107 4.55 8.15 -3.40
CA ILE A 107 5.21 8.19 -2.08
C ILE A 107 4.55 7.21 -1.10
N ASP A 108 3.21 7.18 -1.06
CA ASP A 108 2.47 6.25 -0.22
C ASP A 108 2.75 4.77 -0.58
N ALA A 109 2.84 4.46 -1.88
CA ALA A 109 3.18 3.11 -2.35
C ALA A 109 4.62 2.73 -1.99
N GLU A 110 5.56 3.68 -2.02
CA GLU A 110 6.93 3.48 -1.55
C GLU A 110 6.96 3.19 -0.05
N HIS A 111 6.26 3.99 0.75
CA HIS A 111 6.15 3.78 2.20
C HIS A 111 5.54 2.42 2.52
N SER A 112 4.52 2.01 1.78
CA SER A 112 3.90 0.68 1.90
C SER A 112 4.89 -0.45 1.63
N LEU A 113 5.68 -0.34 0.56
CA LEU A 113 6.74 -1.30 0.26
C LEU A 113 7.78 -1.39 1.39
N HIS A 114 8.19 -0.24 1.94
CA HIS A 114 9.14 -0.19 3.06
C HIS A 114 8.54 -0.80 4.33
N PHE A 115 7.26 -0.53 4.61
CA PHE A 115 6.53 -1.16 5.70
C PHE A 115 6.59 -2.69 5.61
N HIS A 116 6.27 -3.28 4.45
CA HIS A 116 6.30 -4.74 4.29
C HIS A 116 7.72 -5.33 4.35
N ARG A 117 8.75 -4.59 3.87
CA ARG A 117 10.15 -5.00 4.04
C ARG A 117 10.56 -5.04 5.51
N HIS A 118 10.24 -3.99 6.27
CA HIS A 118 10.51 -3.94 7.70
C HIS A 118 9.71 -4.97 8.49
N LEU A 119 8.45 -5.23 8.11
CA LEU A 119 7.63 -6.26 8.73
C LEU A 119 8.25 -7.66 8.57
N ARG A 120 8.79 -7.96 7.38
CA ARG A 120 9.54 -9.20 7.14
C ARG A 120 10.84 -9.25 7.96
N GLU A 121 11.60 -8.16 8.02
CA GLU A 121 12.85 -8.08 8.81
C GLU A 121 12.61 -8.22 10.32
N ALA A 122 11.46 -7.78 10.81
CA ALA A 122 11.04 -7.93 12.21
C ALA A 122 10.46 -9.32 12.51
N SER A 123 10.12 -10.10 11.49
CA SER A 123 9.59 -11.46 11.64
C SER A 123 10.72 -12.44 11.94
N THR A 124 10.59 -13.19 13.03
CA THR A 124 11.42 -14.38 13.31
C THR A 124 10.77 -15.67 12.81
N VAL A 125 9.56 -15.59 12.23
CA VAL A 125 8.79 -16.75 11.78
C VAL A 125 9.10 -17.07 10.33
N THR A 126 10.01 -18.01 10.11
CA THR A 126 10.48 -18.43 8.78
C THR A 126 9.36 -19.00 7.90
N ALA A 127 8.33 -19.60 8.50
CA ALA A 127 7.17 -20.13 7.78
C ALA A 127 6.40 -19.04 7.00
N LEU A 128 6.50 -17.77 7.40
CA LEU A 128 5.85 -16.65 6.71
C LEU A 128 6.71 -16.03 5.60
N TYR A 129 8.00 -16.36 5.51
CA TYR A 129 8.90 -15.71 4.58
C TYR A 129 8.47 -15.83 3.12
N PRO A 130 7.96 -16.98 2.63
CA PRO A 130 7.47 -17.08 1.26
C PRO A 130 6.33 -16.09 0.98
N ALA A 131 5.33 -16.03 1.87
CA ALA A 131 4.19 -15.14 1.73
C ALA A 131 4.58 -13.66 1.81
N GLN A 132 5.39 -13.28 2.80
CA GLN A 132 5.89 -11.92 2.96
C GLN A 132 6.74 -11.49 1.76
N THR A 133 7.56 -12.40 1.21
CA THR A 133 8.36 -12.13 0.02
C THR A 133 7.47 -11.95 -1.22
N ALA A 134 6.39 -12.72 -1.36
CA ALA A 134 5.43 -12.55 -2.44
C ALA A 134 4.74 -11.17 -2.35
N ILE A 135 4.30 -10.76 -1.15
CA ILE A 135 3.69 -9.44 -0.93
C ILE A 135 4.69 -8.31 -1.25
N ILE A 136 5.94 -8.41 -0.81
CA ILE A 136 6.98 -7.41 -1.13
C ILE A 136 7.19 -7.29 -2.64
N LYS A 137 7.21 -8.42 -3.38
CA LYS A 137 7.32 -8.40 -4.84
C LYS A 137 6.12 -7.71 -5.50
N GLN A 138 4.90 -7.99 -5.01
CA GLN A 138 3.69 -7.34 -5.50
C GLN A 138 3.70 -5.83 -5.20
N LYS A 139 4.11 -5.41 -4.01
CA LYS A 139 4.26 -3.99 -3.64
C LYS A 139 5.32 -3.28 -4.47
N GLN A 140 6.42 -3.96 -4.78
CA GLN A 140 7.44 -3.42 -5.69
C GLN A 140 6.86 -3.20 -7.10
N ALA A 141 6.10 -4.16 -7.62
CA ALA A 141 5.45 -4.02 -8.92
C ALA A 141 4.41 -2.89 -8.92
N GLU A 142 3.62 -2.78 -7.85
CA GLU A 142 2.66 -1.68 -7.63
C GLU A 142 3.34 -0.31 -7.67
N HIS A 143 4.44 -0.13 -6.93
CA HIS A 143 5.23 1.09 -6.96
C HIS A 143 5.75 1.42 -8.36
N VAL A 144 6.38 0.45 -9.03
CA VAL A 144 6.95 0.65 -10.39
C VAL A 144 5.88 1.00 -11.41
N VAL A 145 4.72 0.35 -11.37
CA VAL A 145 3.60 0.66 -12.27
C VAL A 145 3.11 2.08 -12.02
N LEU A 146 2.96 2.47 -10.75
CA LEU A 146 2.45 3.79 -10.40
C LEU A 146 3.44 4.90 -10.77
N GLU A 147 4.72 4.72 -10.45
CA GLU A 147 5.81 5.65 -10.78
C GLU A 147 5.98 5.80 -12.31
N GLY A 148 5.98 4.69 -13.05
CA GLY A 148 6.06 4.70 -14.52
C GLY A 148 4.84 5.39 -15.14
N PHE A 149 3.65 5.17 -14.57
CA PHE A 149 2.44 5.85 -15.00
C PHE A 149 2.50 7.36 -14.75
N VAL A 150 3.05 7.83 -13.63
CA VAL A 150 3.20 9.27 -13.35
C VAL A 150 4.27 9.90 -14.24
N THR A 151 5.40 9.23 -14.42
CA THR A 151 6.53 9.71 -15.24
C THR A 151 6.11 9.88 -16.70
N SER A 152 5.46 8.87 -17.29
CA SER A 152 5.00 8.91 -18.70
C SER A 152 3.99 10.03 -19.00
N ARG A 153 3.39 10.63 -17.97
CA ARG A 153 2.44 11.76 -18.11
C ARG A 153 3.07 13.11 -17.78
N SER A 154 4.22 13.10 -17.14
CA SER A 154 5.02 14.29 -16.82
C SER A 154 5.98 14.63 -17.97
N GLU A 155 6.32 13.66 -18.81
CA GLU A 155 6.97 13.91 -20.10
C GLU A 155 6.05 14.75 -21.00
N PRO A 156 6.40 16.00 -21.34
CA PRO A 156 5.54 16.82 -22.15
C PRO A 156 5.39 16.19 -23.54
N ARG A 157 4.22 16.38 -24.15
CA ARG A 157 4.09 16.44 -25.61
C ARG A 157 5.04 17.52 -26.15
N GLN A 158 6.33 17.24 -26.26
CA GLN A 158 7.34 18.17 -26.81
C GLN A 158 7.27 18.28 -28.34
N MET A 159 6.19 17.84 -28.99
CA MET A 159 6.05 17.86 -30.46
C MET A 159 5.03 18.86 -31.02
N GLU A 160 4.30 19.64 -30.20
CA GLU A 160 3.28 20.59 -30.71
C GLU A 160 3.69 22.07 -30.71
N GLN A 161 5.00 22.38 -30.79
CA GLN A 161 5.50 23.73 -31.10
C GLN A 161 6.60 23.72 -32.18
N ARG A 162 6.32 23.05 -33.30
CA ARG A 162 6.99 23.31 -34.59
C ARG A 162 5.93 23.38 -35.69
N ALA A 163 5.24 24.51 -35.75
CA ALA A 163 4.49 24.95 -36.92
C ALA A 163 4.65 26.47 -37.03
#